data_AF-A0A7Z2SQ06-F1
#
_entry.id   AF-A0A7Z2SQ06-F1
#
_cell.length_a   1.000
_cell.length_b   1.000
_cell.length_c   1.000
_cell.angle_alpha   90.00
_cell.angle_beta   90.00
_cell.angle_gamma   90.00
#
_symmetry.space_group_name_H-M   'P 1'
#
loop_
_entity.id
_entity.type
_entity.pdbx_description
1 polymer ?
#
loop_
_entity_poly.entity_id
_entity_poly.type
_entity_poly.pdbx_seq_one_letter_code
_entity_poly.pdbx_strand_id
1 'polypeptide(L)'
;MFGAITRRLMTGGALLLTAFLAADAAGIDDDLPDLNDQVGRMAAEVALELQQVCPPASPSDQAAFDRCRRSLFGDSALRRSLAPRLLWGRRNQDATVALENTNLTQFAPDVIAGLYLSLFMYSGEYSTEYVERERLYLIRLRAGFRNLLSPGQFPYPFWHQEEKWSVYQAVNSVLLWVNPKTAKIVIGQFTERGSGDPVVATQLIWPKFDGKWMWMDKEGRIQPRVTLFDGLFRHDNPYLAELDTTYRTLALRMRDAQCDNCHVPNNPMPMRRLLLLHTPAHAAGEIARLLKTVRADRMPLDDAGNEQPLDPALKRALLESGAAFEELVKAAKDWEAARRD
;
A
#
# COMPACT_ATOMS: atom_id res chain seq x y z
N MET A 1 -42.64 -20.80 54.30
CA MET A 1 -43.33 -19.50 54.12
C MET A 1 -43.69 -19.41 52.64
N PHE A 2 -44.92 -19.78 52.26
CA PHE A 2 -46.04 -18.86 51.94
C PHE A 2 -45.62 -17.80 50.91
N GLY A 3 -46.21 -17.68 49.72
CA GLY A 3 -47.42 -18.29 49.15
C GLY A 3 -47.58 -17.93 47.67
N ALA A 4 -48.54 -18.58 47.04
CA ALA A 4 -48.92 -18.43 45.64
C ALA A 4 -50.01 -17.35 45.42
N ILE A 5 -50.58 -17.36 44.20
CA ILE A 5 -51.87 -16.78 43.74
C ILE A 5 -51.79 -15.24 43.44
N THR A 6 -52.34 -14.61 42.38
CA THR A 6 -53.39 -14.94 41.38
C THR A 6 -53.33 -14.02 40.15
N ARG A 7 -53.82 -14.52 39.01
CA ARG A 7 -54.21 -13.82 37.77
C ARG A 7 -55.21 -12.65 37.97
N ARG A 8 -55.24 -11.71 37.01
CA ARG A 8 -56.47 -11.37 36.26
C ARG A 8 -56.18 -10.66 34.92
N LEU A 9 -56.84 -11.18 33.88
CA LEU A 9 -57.03 -10.59 32.55
C LEU A 9 -58.11 -9.49 32.59
N MET A 10 -57.99 -8.50 31.70
CA MET A 10 -59.05 -7.75 31.00
C MET A 10 -58.45 -7.41 29.62
N THR A 11 -58.62 -8.15 28.52
CA THR A 11 -59.71 -8.21 27.51
C THR A 11 -60.38 -6.89 27.11
N GLY A 12 -60.18 -6.51 25.84
CA GLY A 12 -61.11 -5.78 24.96
C GLY A 12 -60.83 -4.27 24.84
N GLY A 13 -60.68 -3.65 23.66
CA GLY A 13 -60.80 -4.12 22.28
C GLY A 13 -60.71 -2.94 21.30
N ALA A 14 -60.49 -3.30 20.03
CA ALA A 14 -60.69 -2.58 18.76
C ALA A 14 -59.88 -1.28 18.47
N LEU A 15 -58.88 -1.33 17.59
CA LEU A 15 -58.94 -1.27 16.11
C LEU A 15 -59.15 0.15 15.57
N LEU A 16 -58.12 0.70 14.93
CA LEU A 16 -58.24 1.46 13.68
C LEU A 16 -56.92 1.41 12.91
N LEU A 17 -57.02 0.93 11.67
CA LEU A 17 -55.98 0.83 10.66
C LEU A 17 -55.40 2.21 10.30
N THR A 18 -54.08 2.25 10.08
CA THR A 18 -53.52 2.93 8.91
C THR A 18 -52.35 2.10 8.38
N ALA A 19 -52.49 1.67 7.13
CA ALA A 19 -51.49 1.02 6.30
C ALA A 19 -50.55 2.05 5.65
N PHE A 20 -49.46 1.53 5.07
CA PHE A 20 -48.43 2.19 4.25
C PHE A 20 -47.41 3.01 5.06
N LEU A 21 -46.09 2.84 4.95
CA LEU A 21 -45.24 2.33 3.87
C LEU A 21 -44.09 1.49 4.44
N ALA A 22 -43.88 0.30 3.89
CA ALA A 22 -42.52 -0.22 3.75
C ALA A 22 -41.81 0.73 2.78
N ALA A 23 -40.97 1.61 3.31
CA ALA A 23 -40.12 2.48 2.53
C ALA A 23 -38.69 1.96 2.63
N ASP A 24 -38.29 1.32 1.53
CA ASP A 24 -36.94 1.14 1.04
C ASP A 24 -35.87 0.76 2.07
N ALA A 25 -35.61 -0.55 2.13
CA ALA A 25 -34.24 -0.98 1.96
C ALA A 25 -33.76 -0.40 0.62
N ALA A 26 -33.30 0.85 0.65
CA ALA A 26 -32.65 1.46 -0.48
C ALA A 26 -31.50 0.52 -0.83
N GLY A 27 -31.63 -0.13 -1.99
CA GLY A 27 -30.53 -0.74 -2.70
C GLY A 27 -29.54 0.36 -3.01
N ILE A 28 -28.75 0.73 -2.01
CA ILE A 28 -27.61 1.59 -2.22
C ILE A 28 -26.60 0.68 -2.90
N ASP A 29 -26.40 0.97 -4.18
CA ASP A 29 -25.17 0.76 -4.94
C ASP A 29 -25.19 -0.34 -6.04
N ASP A 30 -26.28 -0.43 -6.82
CA ASP A 30 -26.36 -1.22 -8.08
C ASP A 30 -26.55 -0.38 -9.37
N ASP A 31 -26.72 0.94 -9.25
CA ASP A 31 -27.00 1.84 -10.40
C ASP A 31 -25.75 2.44 -11.08
N LEU A 32 -24.54 2.00 -10.71
CA LEU A 32 -23.33 2.46 -11.38
C LEU A 32 -23.01 1.54 -12.56
N PRO A 33 -22.70 2.08 -13.75
CA PRO A 33 -22.42 1.27 -14.92
C PRO A 33 -21.23 0.34 -14.62
N ASP A 34 -21.41 -0.95 -14.87
CA ASP A 34 -20.33 -1.91 -14.75
C ASP A 34 -19.31 -1.64 -15.87
N LEU A 35 -18.11 -1.17 -15.49
CA LEU A 35 -17.11 -0.66 -16.44
C LEU A 35 -16.28 -1.80 -17.08
N ASN A 36 -16.91 -2.92 -17.44
CA ASN A 36 -16.24 -4.17 -17.83
C ASN A 36 -15.26 -3.99 -18.98
N ASP A 37 -15.71 -3.36 -20.06
CA ASP A 37 -14.85 -3.08 -21.21
C ASP A 37 -13.69 -2.16 -20.83
N GLN A 38 -13.91 -1.23 -19.90
CA GLN A 38 -12.85 -0.34 -19.42
C GLN A 38 -11.85 -1.10 -18.54
N VAL A 39 -12.30 -2.02 -17.69
CA VAL A 39 -11.41 -2.88 -16.89
C VAL A 39 -10.59 -3.79 -17.80
N GLY A 40 -11.21 -4.38 -18.84
CA GLY A 40 -10.52 -5.19 -19.84
C GLY A 40 -9.44 -4.41 -20.59
N ARG A 41 -9.77 -3.20 -21.08
CA ARG A 41 -8.78 -2.30 -21.72
C ARG A 41 -7.66 -1.91 -20.77
N MET A 42 -7.99 -1.51 -19.54
CA MET A 42 -7.00 -1.15 -18.54
C MET A 42 -6.07 -2.33 -18.21
N ALA A 43 -6.60 -3.54 -18.08
CA ALA A 43 -5.79 -4.73 -17.85
C ALA A 43 -4.81 -4.99 -19.01
N ALA A 44 -5.26 -4.86 -20.25
CA ALA A 44 -4.42 -5.01 -21.43
C ALA A 44 -3.31 -3.95 -21.49
N GLU A 45 -3.65 -2.68 -21.26
CA GLU A 45 -2.70 -1.57 -21.26
C GLU A 45 -1.64 -1.71 -20.16
N VAL A 46 -2.06 -2.07 -18.95
CA VAL A 46 -1.15 -2.29 -17.81
C VAL A 46 -0.24 -3.49 -18.06
N ALA A 47 -0.78 -4.61 -18.55
CA ALA A 47 0.02 -5.80 -18.84
C ALA A 47 1.06 -5.54 -19.95
N LEU A 48 0.66 -4.84 -21.01
CA LEU A 48 1.54 -4.45 -22.11
C LEU A 48 2.65 -3.51 -21.65
N GLU A 49 2.31 -2.46 -20.89
CA GLU A 49 3.30 -1.55 -20.33
C GLU A 49 4.31 -2.29 -19.46
N LEU A 50 3.83 -3.13 -18.53
CA LEU A 50 4.70 -3.89 -17.62
C LEU A 50 5.63 -4.85 -18.37
N GLN A 51 5.14 -5.49 -19.43
CA GLN A 51 6.00 -6.30 -20.30
C GLN A 51 7.10 -5.45 -20.97
N GLN A 52 6.76 -4.27 -21.47
CA GLN A 52 7.69 -3.41 -22.20
C GLN A 52 8.76 -2.79 -21.28
N VAL A 53 8.34 -2.29 -20.11
CA VAL A 53 9.22 -1.51 -19.23
C VAL A 53 9.88 -2.36 -18.15
N CYS A 54 9.27 -3.49 -17.77
CA CYS A 54 9.76 -4.43 -16.77
C CYS A 54 9.83 -5.88 -17.30
N PRO A 55 10.48 -6.12 -18.46
CA PRO A 55 10.51 -7.45 -19.08
C PRO A 55 11.29 -8.47 -18.21
N PRO A 56 11.09 -9.77 -18.48
CA PRO A 56 11.95 -10.83 -17.95
C PRO A 56 13.42 -10.54 -18.29
N ALA A 57 14.27 -10.54 -17.27
CA ALA A 57 15.71 -10.31 -17.38
C ALA A 57 16.44 -11.08 -16.27
N SER A 58 17.76 -11.00 -16.20
CA SER A 58 18.48 -11.52 -15.03
C SER A 58 17.92 -10.89 -13.72
N PRO A 59 17.69 -11.67 -12.65
CA PRO A 59 17.22 -11.13 -11.37
C PRO A 59 18.19 -10.13 -10.71
N SER A 60 19.46 -10.10 -11.16
CA SER A 60 20.49 -9.15 -10.73
C SER A 60 20.70 -7.96 -11.68
N ASP A 61 19.94 -7.87 -12.78
CA ASP A 61 20.10 -6.81 -13.79
C ASP A 61 19.63 -5.45 -13.24
N GLN A 62 20.60 -4.69 -12.71
CA GLN A 62 20.39 -3.35 -12.17
C GLN A 62 19.89 -2.36 -13.23
N ALA A 63 20.36 -2.47 -14.47
CA ALA A 63 19.98 -1.53 -15.53
C ALA A 63 18.53 -1.76 -15.97
N ALA A 64 18.10 -3.03 -16.08
CA ALA A 64 16.70 -3.37 -16.33
C ALA A 64 15.79 -2.89 -15.18
N PHE A 65 16.20 -3.08 -13.93
CA PHE A 65 15.48 -2.56 -12.77
C PHE A 65 15.36 -1.03 -12.80
N ASP A 66 16.44 -0.30 -13.06
CA ASP A 66 16.41 1.17 -13.08
C ASP A 66 15.60 1.75 -14.24
N ARG A 67 15.53 1.06 -15.39
CA ARG A 67 14.60 1.44 -16.48
C ARG A 67 13.15 1.22 -16.06
N CYS A 68 12.81 0.02 -15.59
CA CYS A 68 11.49 -0.34 -15.09
C CYS A 68 10.99 0.66 -14.03
N ARG A 69 11.80 0.90 -13.00
CA ARG A 69 11.50 1.83 -11.91
C ARG A 69 11.22 3.25 -12.39
N ARG A 70 12.09 3.82 -13.24
CA ARG A 70 11.90 5.16 -13.77
C ARG A 70 10.63 5.28 -14.61
N SER A 71 10.35 4.29 -15.46
CA SER A 71 9.14 4.27 -16.27
C SER A 71 7.88 4.19 -15.42
N LEU A 72 7.84 3.28 -14.43
CA LEU A 72 6.66 3.12 -13.56
C LEU A 72 6.41 4.31 -12.64
N PHE A 73 7.47 4.94 -12.13
CA PHE A 73 7.36 6.13 -11.29
C PHE A 73 6.88 7.36 -12.06
N GLY A 74 7.22 7.44 -13.37
CA GLY A 74 6.75 8.47 -14.29
C GLY A 74 5.25 8.37 -14.61
N ASP A 75 4.83 8.98 -15.72
CA ASP A 75 3.44 8.87 -16.17
C ASP A 75 3.16 7.53 -16.87
N SER A 76 2.89 6.50 -16.06
CA SER A 76 2.61 5.14 -16.52
C SER A 76 1.12 4.81 -16.56
N ALA A 77 0.73 3.91 -17.47
CA ALA A 77 -0.62 3.34 -17.54
C ALA A 77 -0.99 2.65 -16.22
N LEU A 78 -0.06 1.93 -15.61
CA LEU A 78 -0.19 1.40 -14.26
C LEU A 78 -0.54 2.51 -13.27
N ARG A 79 0.27 3.57 -13.15
CA ARG A 79 0.08 4.60 -12.12
C ARG A 79 -1.24 5.36 -12.32
N ARG A 80 -1.63 5.64 -13.57
CA ARG A 80 -2.94 6.23 -13.88
C ARG A 80 -4.11 5.32 -13.47
N SER A 81 -3.90 4.01 -13.44
CA SER A 81 -4.90 3.01 -13.07
C SER A 81 -4.97 2.73 -11.57
N LEU A 82 -3.99 3.17 -10.78
CA LEU A 82 -4.00 3.01 -9.33
C LEU A 82 -5.00 3.97 -8.67
N ALA A 83 -5.72 3.47 -7.66
CA ALA A 83 -6.49 4.33 -6.77
C ALA A 83 -5.55 5.24 -5.95
N PRO A 84 -6.00 6.43 -5.50
CA PRO A 84 -5.18 7.33 -4.67
C PRO A 84 -4.63 6.68 -3.39
N ARG A 85 -5.23 5.56 -2.99
CA ARG A 85 -4.82 4.70 -1.89
C ARG A 85 -5.01 3.28 -2.33
N LEU A 86 -3.97 2.48 -2.21
CA LEU A 86 -4.05 1.06 -2.49
C LEU A 86 -3.44 0.26 -1.34
N LEU A 87 -3.88 -0.99 -1.22
CA LEU A 87 -3.32 -1.95 -0.29
C LEU A 87 -2.33 -2.86 -1.02
N TRP A 88 -1.26 -3.26 -0.35
CA TRP A 88 -0.21 -4.12 -0.89
C TRP A 88 0.24 -5.16 0.11
N GLY A 89 0.49 -6.37 -0.39
CA GLY A 89 1.14 -7.40 0.41
C GLY A 89 1.03 -8.78 -0.21
N ARG A 90 1.41 -9.78 0.57
CA ARG A 90 1.27 -11.18 0.18
C ARG A 90 -0.21 -11.58 0.14
N ARG A 91 -0.61 -12.42 -0.82
CA ARG A 91 -1.92 -13.11 -0.76
C ARG A 91 -2.00 -13.96 0.51
N ASN A 92 -3.11 -13.92 1.23
CA ASN A 92 -3.30 -14.79 2.41
C ASN A 92 -3.12 -16.28 2.02
N GLN A 93 -2.47 -17.06 2.89
CA GLN A 93 -2.31 -18.51 2.70
C GLN A 93 -3.67 -19.19 2.58
N ASP A 94 -4.64 -18.78 3.38
CA ASP A 94 -6.03 -19.19 3.20
C ASP A 94 -6.70 -18.31 2.14
N ALA A 95 -7.01 -18.93 0.99
CA ALA A 95 -7.68 -18.27 -0.13
C ALA A 95 -9.16 -17.94 0.14
N THR A 96 -9.74 -18.41 1.25
CA THR A 96 -11.12 -18.13 1.66
C THR A 96 -11.24 -16.86 2.51
N VAL A 97 -10.14 -16.38 3.09
CA VAL A 97 -10.12 -15.13 3.86
C VAL A 97 -10.41 -13.96 2.93
N ALA A 98 -11.50 -13.25 3.22
CA ALA A 98 -11.91 -12.04 2.49
C ALA A 98 -10.81 -10.96 2.54
N LEU A 99 -10.68 -10.19 1.47
CA LEU A 99 -9.62 -9.16 1.36
C LEU A 99 -9.71 -8.12 2.48
N GLU A 100 -10.92 -7.79 2.92
CA GLU A 100 -11.16 -6.87 4.03
C GLU A 100 -10.55 -7.33 5.37
N ASN A 101 -10.31 -8.64 5.53
CA ASN A 101 -9.79 -9.28 6.74
C ASN A 101 -8.29 -9.63 6.64
N THR A 102 -7.64 -9.27 5.53
CA THR A 102 -6.18 -9.44 5.38
C THR A 102 -5.41 -8.30 6.04
N ASN A 103 -4.16 -8.53 6.44
CA ASN A 103 -3.26 -7.48 6.93
C ASN A 103 -2.37 -7.01 5.78
N LEU A 104 -2.71 -5.87 5.18
CA LEU A 104 -2.00 -5.29 4.04
C LEU A 104 -1.44 -3.93 4.40
N THR A 105 -0.34 -3.55 3.73
CA THR A 105 0.25 -2.23 3.88
C THR A 105 -0.39 -1.28 2.87
N GLN A 106 -0.77 -0.09 3.30
CA GLN A 106 -1.29 0.93 2.41
C GLN A 106 -0.13 1.76 1.84
N PHE A 107 -0.23 2.09 0.55
CA PHE A 107 0.70 2.98 -0.13
C PHE A 107 0.01 4.00 -1.02
N ALA A 108 0.70 5.10 -1.24
CA ALA A 108 0.43 6.02 -2.34
C ALA A 108 0.85 5.40 -3.70
N PRO A 109 0.22 5.83 -4.82
CA PRO A 109 0.48 5.28 -6.15
C PRO A 109 1.94 5.33 -6.61
N ASP A 110 2.62 6.44 -6.34
CA ASP A 110 4.03 6.66 -6.70
C ASP A 110 4.97 5.75 -5.91
N VAL A 111 4.70 5.60 -4.60
CA VAL A 111 5.43 4.69 -3.71
C VAL A 111 5.31 3.25 -4.18
N ILE A 112 4.09 2.75 -4.44
CA ILE A 112 3.94 1.35 -4.88
C ILE A 112 4.59 1.12 -6.26
N ALA A 113 4.35 2.01 -7.22
CA ALA A 113 4.80 1.81 -8.59
C ALA A 113 6.33 1.85 -8.67
N GLY A 114 6.94 2.83 -8.00
CA GLY A 114 8.39 3.02 -8.02
C GLY A 114 9.16 2.05 -7.12
N LEU A 115 8.64 1.72 -5.93
CA LEU A 115 9.41 0.96 -4.92
C LEU A 115 9.08 -0.53 -4.83
N TYR A 116 7.88 -0.94 -5.22
CA TYR A 116 7.42 -2.32 -5.01
C TYR A 116 7.18 -3.04 -6.32
N LEU A 117 6.34 -2.49 -7.20
CA LEU A 117 5.99 -3.15 -8.46
C LEU A 117 7.17 -3.22 -9.44
N SER A 118 8.14 -2.32 -9.32
CA SER A 118 9.39 -2.32 -10.09
C SER A 118 10.36 -3.47 -9.74
N LEU A 119 10.18 -4.10 -8.58
CA LEU A 119 10.97 -5.27 -8.16
C LEU A 119 10.55 -6.56 -8.87
N PHE A 120 9.46 -6.51 -9.63
CA PHE A 120 8.96 -7.64 -10.40
C PHE A 120 9.29 -7.50 -11.88
N MET A 121 9.30 -8.64 -12.55
CA MET A 121 9.40 -8.82 -13.99
C MET A 121 8.09 -9.40 -14.48
N TYR A 122 7.64 -9.01 -15.67
CA TYR A 122 6.32 -9.40 -16.19
C TYR A 122 6.45 -9.91 -17.61
N SER A 123 5.82 -11.06 -17.91
CA SER A 123 5.84 -11.61 -19.27
C SER A 123 4.84 -10.93 -20.21
N GLY A 124 3.91 -10.14 -19.67
CA GLY A 124 2.74 -9.61 -20.39
C GLY A 124 1.57 -10.58 -20.46
N GLU A 125 1.74 -11.85 -20.04
CA GLU A 125 0.62 -12.78 -19.90
C GLU A 125 -0.26 -12.37 -18.72
N TYR A 126 -1.56 -12.26 -18.96
CA TYR A 126 -2.53 -11.91 -17.94
C TYR A 126 -3.89 -12.60 -18.14
N SER A 127 -4.66 -12.68 -17.06
CA SER A 127 -6.08 -13.02 -17.10
C SER A 127 -6.89 -12.02 -16.29
N THR A 128 -8.19 -11.96 -16.57
CA THR A 128 -9.16 -11.15 -15.81
C THR A 128 -10.33 -12.03 -15.39
N GLU A 129 -10.81 -11.82 -14.18
CA GLU A 129 -11.95 -12.55 -13.60
C GLU A 129 -12.74 -11.60 -12.71
N TYR A 130 -14.07 -11.63 -12.76
CA TYR A 130 -14.89 -10.99 -11.75
C TYR A 130 -15.06 -11.93 -10.55
N VAL A 131 -14.67 -11.49 -9.36
CA VAL A 131 -14.71 -12.29 -8.15
C VAL A 131 -15.90 -11.85 -7.30
N GLU A 132 -17.02 -12.55 -7.44
CA GLU A 132 -18.31 -12.20 -6.84
C GLU A 132 -18.22 -11.89 -5.34
N ARG A 133 -17.55 -12.78 -4.58
CA ARG A 133 -17.44 -12.64 -3.12
C ARG A 133 -16.72 -11.35 -2.68
N GLU A 134 -15.82 -10.82 -3.51
CA GLU A 134 -15.10 -9.58 -3.22
C GLU A 134 -15.75 -8.37 -3.90
N ARG A 135 -16.67 -8.60 -4.86
CA ARG A 135 -17.25 -7.59 -5.76
C ARG A 135 -16.18 -6.75 -6.47
N LEU A 136 -15.11 -7.41 -6.90
CA LEU A 136 -13.95 -6.81 -7.56
C LEU A 136 -13.54 -7.63 -8.78
N TYR A 137 -13.01 -6.95 -9.77
CA TYR A 137 -12.25 -7.60 -10.84
C TYR A 137 -10.86 -7.95 -10.36
N LEU A 138 -10.36 -9.11 -10.77
CA LEU A 138 -9.03 -9.60 -10.47
C LEU A 138 -8.24 -9.74 -11.77
N ILE A 139 -7.22 -8.90 -11.92
CA ILE A 139 -6.21 -9.04 -12.95
C ILE A 139 -5.08 -9.89 -12.37
N ARG A 140 -4.75 -11.00 -13.04
CA ARG A 140 -3.65 -11.88 -12.65
C ARG A 140 -2.54 -11.73 -13.68
N LEU A 141 -1.41 -11.19 -13.27
CA LEU A 141 -0.22 -10.98 -14.11
C LEU A 141 0.79 -12.08 -13.82
N ARG A 142 1.31 -12.73 -14.85
CA ARG A 142 2.43 -13.66 -14.68
C ARG A 142 3.71 -12.87 -14.42
N ALA A 143 4.38 -13.18 -13.31
CA ALA A 143 5.47 -12.37 -12.81
C ALA A 143 6.64 -13.22 -12.27
N GLY A 144 7.74 -12.55 -11.95
CA GLY A 144 8.90 -13.09 -11.24
C GLY A 144 9.59 -11.98 -10.48
N PHE A 145 10.35 -12.30 -9.44
CA PHE A 145 10.91 -11.30 -8.53
C PHE A 145 12.42 -11.15 -8.68
N ARG A 146 12.92 -9.92 -8.60
CA ARG A 146 14.35 -9.58 -8.71
C ARG A 146 15.07 -9.77 -7.37
N ASN A 147 15.18 -11.01 -6.90
CA ASN A 147 15.75 -11.33 -5.58
C ASN A 147 17.27 -11.16 -5.48
N LEU A 148 17.98 -11.01 -6.60
CA LEU A 148 19.45 -10.87 -6.63
C LEU A 148 19.91 -9.41 -6.78
N LEU A 149 19.01 -8.43 -6.64
CA LEU A 149 19.40 -7.03 -6.53
C LEU A 149 20.20 -6.78 -5.25
N SER A 150 20.99 -5.71 -5.25
CA SER A 150 21.70 -5.28 -4.04
C SER A 150 20.69 -4.97 -2.92
N PRO A 151 20.97 -5.29 -1.65
CA PRO A 151 20.07 -5.06 -0.51
C PRO A 151 19.46 -3.65 -0.44
N GLY A 152 20.24 -2.63 -0.80
CA GLY A 152 19.79 -1.24 -0.82
C GLY A 152 18.74 -0.89 -1.88
N GLN A 153 18.42 -1.82 -2.79
CA GLN A 153 17.35 -1.66 -3.79
C GLN A 153 15.97 -2.08 -3.28
N PHE A 154 15.91 -2.78 -2.15
CA PHE A 154 14.64 -3.15 -1.53
C PHE A 154 14.19 -2.03 -0.58
N PRO A 155 12.89 -1.68 -0.51
CA PRO A 155 12.40 -0.59 0.34
C PRO A 155 12.64 -0.77 1.83
N TYR A 156 12.87 -2.00 2.27
CA TYR A 156 13.37 -2.39 3.58
C TYR A 156 13.85 -3.84 3.49
N PRO A 157 14.55 -4.37 4.52
CA PRO A 157 15.00 -5.76 4.54
C PRO A 157 13.83 -6.76 4.50
N PHE A 158 13.34 -7.18 3.34
CA PHE A 158 12.22 -8.14 3.22
C PHE A 158 12.53 -9.48 3.92
N TRP A 159 13.81 -9.82 4.01
CA TRP A 159 14.38 -10.96 4.75
C TRP A 159 14.38 -10.82 6.27
N HIS A 160 13.79 -9.75 6.83
CA HIS A 160 13.53 -9.66 8.27
C HIS A 160 12.59 -10.77 8.79
N GLN A 161 11.82 -11.38 7.90
CA GLN A 161 10.99 -12.57 8.14
C GLN A 161 11.27 -13.57 7.02
N GLU A 162 11.75 -14.77 7.39
CA GLU A 162 12.12 -15.81 6.44
C GLU A 162 10.94 -16.17 5.52
N GLU A 163 9.77 -16.44 6.10
CA GLU A 163 8.56 -16.80 5.37
C GLU A 163 8.14 -15.74 4.33
N LYS A 164 8.27 -14.45 4.68
CA LYS A 164 7.98 -13.34 3.79
C LYS A 164 8.93 -13.32 2.60
N TRP A 165 10.23 -13.49 2.88
CA TRP A 165 11.25 -13.52 1.85
C TRP A 165 11.12 -14.74 0.93
N SER A 166 10.85 -15.93 1.47
CA SER A 166 10.57 -17.14 0.70
C SER A 166 9.50 -16.90 -0.36
N VAL A 167 8.40 -16.26 0.03
CA VAL A 167 7.30 -16.00 -0.91
C VAL A 167 7.68 -14.98 -1.96
N TYR A 168 8.41 -13.90 -1.61
CA TYR A 168 8.95 -12.97 -2.61
C TYR A 168 9.82 -13.68 -3.64
N GLN A 169 10.76 -14.52 -3.19
CA GLN A 169 11.67 -15.24 -4.10
C GLN A 169 10.94 -16.25 -5.01
N ALA A 170 9.84 -16.82 -4.53
CA ALA A 170 9.04 -17.82 -5.24
C ALA A 170 7.85 -17.21 -6.03
N VAL A 171 7.71 -15.88 -6.10
CA VAL A 171 6.58 -15.27 -6.82
C VAL A 171 6.53 -15.72 -8.26
N ASN A 172 5.35 -16.16 -8.68
CA ASN A 172 4.98 -16.40 -10.08
C ASN A 172 3.78 -15.55 -10.53
N SER A 173 3.15 -14.80 -9.64
CA SER A 173 2.01 -13.93 -9.99
C SER A 173 1.91 -12.67 -9.13
N VAL A 174 1.58 -11.57 -9.81
CA VAL A 174 1.06 -10.33 -9.20
C VAL A 174 -0.43 -10.23 -9.48
N LEU A 175 -1.19 -9.89 -8.45
CA LEU A 175 -2.64 -9.82 -8.44
C LEU A 175 -3.05 -8.36 -8.28
N LEU A 176 -3.86 -7.82 -9.18
CA LEU A 176 -4.39 -6.45 -9.09
C LEU A 176 -5.90 -6.52 -9.02
N TRP A 177 -6.47 -6.07 -7.90
CA TRP A 177 -7.90 -6.02 -7.67
C TRP A 177 -8.45 -4.65 -8.03
N VAL A 178 -9.44 -4.64 -8.91
CA VAL A 178 -10.00 -3.45 -9.55
C VAL A 178 -11.42 -3.25 -9.09
N ASN A 179 -11.71 -2.03 -8.64
CA ASN A 179 -13.07 -1.62 -8.33
C ASN A 179 -13.86 -1.38 -9.64
N PRO A 180 -14.95 -2.12 -9.89
CA PRO A 180 -15.71 -2.05 -11.14
C PRO A 180 -16.33 -0.67 -11.39
N LYS A 181 -16.56 0.12 -10.34
CA LYS A 181 -17.23 1.43 -10.40
C LYS A 181 -16.31 2.57 -10.75
N THR A 182 -15.02 2.42 -10.44
CA THR A 182 -14.02 3.48 -10.67
C THR A 182 -12.99 3.10 -11.71
N ALA A 183 -12.96 1.83 -12.14
CA ALA A 183 -11.91 1.24 -12.95
C ALA A 183 -10.51 1.55 -12.38
N LYS A 184 -10.38 1.54 -11.05
CA LYS A 184 -9.11 1.74 -10.34
C LYS A 184 -8.68 0.48 -9.61
N ILE A 185 -7.38 0.20 -9.66
CA ILE A 185 -6.72 -0.81 -8.85
C ILE A 185 -6.69 -0.33 -7.40
N VAL A 186 -7.36 -1.04 -6.51
CA VAL A 186 -7.50 -0.71 -5.08
C VAL A 186 -6.66 -1.61 -4.18
N ILE A 187 -6.30 -2.80 -4.64
CA ILE A 187 -5.46 -3.75 -3.90
C ILE A 187 -4.49 -4.41 -4.88
N GLY A 188 -3.20 -4.44 -4.54
CA GLY A 188 -2.20 -5.29 -5.18
C GLY A 188 -1.77 -6.39 -4.22
N GLN A 189 -1.59 -7.60 -4.73
CA GLN A 189 -0.99 -8.70 -3.98
C GLN A 189 0.04 -9.44 -4.83
N PHE A 190 0.90 -10.23 -4.18
CA PHE A 190 1.79 -11.17 -4.86
C PHE A 190 1.65 -12.57 -4.26
N THR A 191 1.94 -13.58 -5.08
CA THR A 191 1.93 -14.99 -4.66
C THR A 191 2.81 -15.85 -5.56
N GLU A 192 3.27 -16.94 -4.96
CA GLU A 192 3.91 -18.14 -5.49
C GLU A 192 2.91 -19.20 -6.00
N ARG A 193 1.60 -18.98 -5.81
CA ARG A 193 0.51 -19.91 -6.17
C ARG A 193 -0.27 -19.48 -7.43
N GLY A 194 0.44 -18.90 -8.40
CA GLY A 194 -0.03 -18.69 -9.76
C GLY A 194 -0.18 -20.00 -10.55
N SER A 195 -0.80 -19.92 -11.72
CA SER A 195 -1.10 -21.08 -12.58
C SER A 195 0.09 -21.59 -13.40
N GLY A 196 1.29 -21.03 -13.23
CA GLY A 196 2.48 -21.42 -13.97
C GLY A 196 3.77 -21.06 -13.24
N ASP A 197 4.90 -21.41 -13.84
CA ASP A 197 6.22 -21.10 -13.29
C ASP A 197 6.50 -19.59 -13.31
N PRO A 198 7.35 -19.08 -12.39
CA PRO A 198 7.88 -17.73 -12.45
C PRO A 198 8.42 -17.40 -13.84
N VAL A 199 8.26 -16.15 -14.30
CA VAL A 199 8.74 -15.74 -15.63
C VAL A 199 10.26 -15.84 -15.79
N VAL A 200 10.99 -15.86 -14.66
CA VAL A 200 12.43 -16.12 -14.58
C VAL A 200 12.70 -16.97 -13.35
N ALA A 201 13.39 -18.09 -13.53
CA ALA A 201 13.87 -18.90 -12.41
C ALA A 201 14.98 -18.16 -11.64
N THR A 202 14.95 -18.24 -10.31
CA THR A 202 15.90 -17.55 -9.45
C THR A 202 16.58 -18.50 -8.48
N GLN A 203 17.84 -18.22 -8.15
CA GLN A 203 18.52 -18.90 -7.05
C GLN A 203 18.00 -18.31 -5.73
N LEU A 204 17.63 -19.17 -4.78
CA LEU A 204 17.27 -18.74 -3.43
C LEU A 204 18.49 -18.22 -2.68
N ILE A 205 18.36 -17.06 -2.05
CA ILE A 205 19.36 -16.45 -1.17
C ILE A 205 18.74 -16.14 0.20
N TRP A 206 19.59 -16.03 1.22
CA TRP A 206 19.15 -15.77 2.60
C TRP A 206 20.05 -14.71 3.25
N PRO A 207 19.84 -13.41 2.93
CA PRO A 207 20.58 -12.35 3.59
C PRO A 207 20.28 -12.34 5.09
N LYS A 208 21.27 -11.96 5.90
CA LYS A 208 21.08 -11.79 7.34
C LYS A 208 20.39 -10.44 7.62
N PHE A 209 19.37 -10.45 8.47
CA PHE A 209 18.83 -9.23 9.06
C PHE A 209 19.54 -8.93 10.38
N ASP A 210 20.08 -7.73 10.53
CA ASP A 210 20.84 -7.31 11.72
C ASP A 210 19.99 -6.53 12.72
N GLY A 211 18.67 -6.49 12.52
CA GLY A 211 17.73 -5.74 13.35
C GLY A 211 17.54 -4.28 12.93
N LYS A 212 18.21 -3.81 11.87
CA LYS A 212 18.14 -2.40 11.44
C LYS A 212 17.32 -2.24 10.17
N TRP A 213 16.29 -1.39 10.23
CA TRP A 213 15.48 -1.02 9.07
C TRP A 213 16.23 -0.10 8.10
N MET A 214 17.15 0.70 8.63
CA MET A 214 18.06 1.57 7.89
C MET A 214 19.49 1.34 8.37
N TRP A 215 20.46 1.31 7.44
CA TRP A 215 21.85 1.00 7.77
C TRP A 215 22.82 1.87 6.94
N MET A 216 24.10 1.84 7.29
CA MET A 216 25.17 2.44 6.49
C MET A 216 25.84 1.32 5.68
N ASP A 217 26.04 1.52 4.39
CA ASP A 217 26.87 0.62 3.59
C ASP A 217 28.38 0.83 3.88
N LYS A 218 29.22 0.05 3.20
CA LYS A 218 30.68 0.07 3.41
C LYS A 218 31.30 1.40 3.00
N GLU A 219 30.63 2.13 2.11
CA GLU A 219 31.02 3.43 1.60
C GLU A 219 30.47 4.58 2.46
N GLY A 220 29.79 4.27 3.56
CA GLY A 220 29.24 5.26 4.48
C GLY A 220 27.97 5.94 3.97
N ARG A 221 27.23 5.32 3.05
CA ARG A 221 25.96 5.84 2.53
C ARG A 221 24.79 5.19 3.25
N ILE A 222 23.75 5.98 3.51
CA ILE A 222 22.53 5.50 4.15
C ILE A 222 21.76 4.58 3.20
N GLN A 223 21.20 3.51 3.74
CA GLN A 223 20.40 2.51 3.06
C GLN A 223 19.08 2.30 3.83
N PRO A 224 17.99 1.85 3.17
CA PRO A 224 17.92 1.53 1.74
C PRO A 224 17.84 2.77 0.86
N ARG A 225 18.76 2.89 -0.11
CA ARG A 225 18.90 4.09 -0.97
C ARG A 225 17.58 4.46 -1.64
N VAL A 226 16.83 3.44 -2.09
CA VAL A 226 15.61 3.64 -2.88
C VAL A 226 14.54 4.41 -2.10
N THR A 227 14.61 4.40 -0.77
CA THR A 227 13.68 5.13 0.08
C THR A 227 14.10 6.57 0.38
N LEU A 228 15.32 6.97 0.00
CA LEU A 228 15.89 8.31 0.19
C LEU A 228 15.60 9.23 -1.01
N PHE A 229 14.51 8.97 -1.73
CA PHE A 229 14.18 9.58 -3.03
C PHE A 229 15.17 9.29 -4.17
N ASP A 230 16.27 8.57 -3.91
CA ASP A 230 17.24 8.15 -4.91
C ASP A 230 16.59 7.23 -5.96
N GLY A 231 16.51 7.73 -7.19
CA GLY A 231 15.85 7.09 -8.32
C GLY A 231 14.32 7.07 -8.26
N LEU A 232 13.71 7.79 -7.32
CA LEU A 232 12.32 8.25 -7.43
C LEU A 232 12.29 9.60 -8.15
N PHE A 233 13.04 10.58 -7.67
CA PHE A 233 13.21 11.86 -8.36
C PHE A 233 14.49 11.89 -9.20
N ARG A 234 14.54 12.79 -10.17
CA ARG A 234 15.74 13.02 -10.96
C ARG A 234 16.83 13.63 -10.08
N HIS A 235 18.08 13.27 -10.34
CA HIS A 235 19.24 13.76 -9.59
C HIS A 235 19.42 15.28 -9.66
N ASP A 236 18.87 15.94 -10.69
CA ASP A 236 18.90 17.39 -10.91
C ASP A 236 17.70 18.12 -10.29
N ASN A 237 16.85 17.41 -9.54
CA ASN A 237 15.73 18.01 -8.82
C ASN A 237 16.27 18.88 -7.66
N PRO A 238 16.06 20.21 -7.68
CA PRO A 238 16.70 21.13 -6.75
C PRO A 238 16.19 20.99 -5.30
N TYR A 239 15.06 20.31 -5.10
CA TYR A 239 14.45 20.14 -3.78
C TYR A 239 15.01 18.94 -3.00
N LEU A 240 15.83 18.08 -3.61
CA LEU A 240 16.28 16.82 -2.99
C LEU A 240 17.07 17.02 -1.69
N ALA A 241 17.98 17.98 -1.64
CA ALA A 241 18.79 18.24 -0.45
C ALA A 241 17.92 18.77 0.72
N GLU A 242 16.94 19.63 0.40
CA GLU A 242 16.03 20.19 1.40
C GLU A 242 15.00 19.16 1.87
N LEU A 243 14.55 18.25 0.99
CA LEU A 243 13.70 17.11 1.33
C LEU A 243 14.35 16.17 2.35
N ASP A 244 15.63 15.82 2.18
CA ASP A 244 16.34 14.98 3.16
C ASP A 244 16.41 15.69 4.52
N THR A 245 16.75 16.98 4.52
CA THR A 245 16.86 17.79 5.74
C THR A 245 15.52 17.88 6.48
N THR A 246 14.45 18.23 5.77
CA THR A 246 13.10 18.37 6.35
C THR A 246 12.52 17.04 6.79
N TYR A 247 12.76 15.95 6.05
CA TYR A 247 12.40 14.61 6.50
C TYR A 247 13.12 14.24 7.79
N ARG A 248 14.44 14.50 7.92
CA ARG A 248 15.16 14.21 9.18
C ARG A 248 14.53 14.95 10.35
N THR A 249 14.19 16.22 10.18
CA THR A 249 13.47 16.98 11.21
C THR A 249 12.12 16.34 11.55
N LEU A 250 11.33 15.95 10.54
CA LEU A 250 10.06 15.26 10.74
C LEU A 250 10.25 13.91 11.45
N ALA A 251 11.24 13.10 11.06
CA ALA A 251 11.54 11.81 11.66
C ALA A 251 11.91 11.93 13.14
N LEU A 252 12.65 12.97 13.53
CA LEU A 252 12.90 13.25 14.96
C LEU A 252 11.58 13.50 15.71
N ARG A 253 10.65 14.28 15.14
CA ARG A 253 9.34 14.54 15.75
C ARG A 253 8.44 13.30 15.79
N MET A 254 8.45 12.48 14.73
CA MET A 254 7.73 11.20 14.70
C MET A 254 8.24 10.24 15.76
N ARG A 255 9.56 10.20 15.99
CA ARG A 255 10.17 9.40 17.04
C ARG A 255 9.81 9.91 18.44
N ASP A 256 9.88 11.22 18.67
CA ASP A 256 9.44 11.84 19.93
C ASP A 256 7.94 11.55 20.19
N ALA A 257 7.14 11.50 19.13
CA ALA A 257 5.71 11.12 19.13
C ALA A 257 5.47 9.61 19.01
N GLN A 258 6.51 8.77 19.11
CA GLN A 258 6.44 7.31 19.12
C GLN A 258 5.75 6.66 17.90
N CYS A 259 5.68 7.36 16.76
CA CYS A 259 5.04 6.85 15.55
C CYS A 259 5.72 5.57 15.01
N ASP A 260 7.04 5.49 15.15
CA ASP A 260 7.85 4.34 14.68
C ASP A 260 7.68 3.08 15.54
N ASN A 261 7.01 3.17 16.69
CA ASN A 261 6.66 1.98 17.47
C ASN A 261 5.63 1.11 16.75
N CYS A 262 4.82 1.70 15.87
CA CYS A 262 3.77 0.99 15.15
C CYS A 262 4.00 1.00 13.63
N HIS A 263 4.50 2.10 13.07
CA HIS A 263 4.57 2.36 11.63
C HIS A 263 5.84 1.83 10.94
N VAL A 264 6.21 0.59 11.27
CA VAL A 264 7.43 -0.12 10.83
C VAL A 264 7.12 -1.47 10.17
N PRO A 265 8.03 -2.04 9.35
CA PRO A 265 7.72 -3.19 8.49
C PRO A 265 7.31 -4.49 9.18
N ASN A 266 7.69 -4.69 10.45
CA ASN A 266 7.32 -5.87 11.23
C ASN A 266 5.93 -5.80 11.85
N ASN A 267 5.22 -4.67 11.75
CA ASN A 267 3.84 -4.48 12.23
C ASN A 267 3.64 -4.98 13.68
N PRO A 268 4.39 -4.44 14.66
CA PRO A 268 4.42 -4.95 16.03
C PRO A 268 3.06 -4.83 16.73
N MET A 269 2.31 -3.78 16.40
CA MET A 269 0.86 -3.73 16.63
C MET A 269 0.22 -4.29 15.37
N PRO A 270 -0.50 -5.43 15.40
CA PRO A 270 -0.96 -6.17 14.22
C PRO A 270 -2.06 -5.41 13.44
N MET A 271 -1.71 -4.24 12.89
CA MET A 271 -2.62 -3.35 12.20
C MET A 271 -3.11 -4.03 10.94
N ARG A 272 -4.43 -4.00 10.75
CA ARG A 272 -5.09 -4.50 9.54
C ARG A 272 -4.68 -3.72 8.29
N ARG A 273 -4.36 -2.44 8.45
CA ARG A 273 -3.94 -1.51 7.39
C ARG A 273 -2.69 -0.77 7.86
N LEU A 274 -1.52 -1.37 7.62
CA LEU A 274 -0.25 -0.81 8.03
C LEU A 274 0.10 0.42 7.18
N LEU A 275 0.59 1.47 7.82
CA LEU A 275 1.29 2.58 7.17
C LEU A 275 2.75 2.52 7.58
N LEU A 276 3.66 2.71 6.62
CA LEU A 276 5.09 2.82 6.90
C LEU A 276 5.45 4.30 6.96
N LEU A 277 6.12 4.72 8.03
CA LEU A 277 6.58 6.10 8.21
C LEU A 277 8.09 6.21 8.43
N HIS A 278 8.75 5.08 8.70
CA HIS A 278 10.17 5.02 9.05
C HIS A 278 11.17 5.42 7.94
N THR A 279 10.73 5.58 6.68
CA THR A 279 11.62 6.06 5.59
C THR A 279 11.02 7.26 4.83
N PRO A 280 11.88 8.11 4.21
CA PRO A 280 11.43 9.35 3.57
C PRO A 280 10.37 9.15 2.50
N ALA A 281 10.57 8.20 1.58
CA ALA A 281 9.62 7.94 0.50
C ALA A 281 8.26 7.45 1.00
N HIS A 282 8.23 6.59 2.03
CA HIS A 282 6.95 6.13 2.61
C HIS A 282 6.23 7.26 3.35
N ALA A 283 6.96 8.04 4.15
CA ALA A 283 6.41 9.20 4.83
C ALA A 283 5.87 10.24 3.83
N ALA A 284 6.58 10.51 2.73
CA ALA A 284 6.14 11.43 1.69
C ALA A 284 4.84 10.98 1.01
N GLY A 285 4.65 9.67 0.83
CA GLY A 285 3.40 9.11 0.28
C GLY A 285 2.20 9.28 1.22
N GLU A 286 2.43 9.34 2.53
CA GLU A 286 1.36 9.36 3.54
C GLU A 286 1.29 10.68 4.33
N ILE A 287 2.08 11.70 3.98
CA ILE A 287 2.24 12.93 4.78
C ILE A 287 0.90 13.66 5.02
N ALA A 288 0.10 13.84 3.98
CA ALA A 288 -1.22 14.48 4.09
C ALA A 288 -2.14 13.75 5.08
N ARG A 289 -2.06 12.42 5.10
CA ARG A 289 -2.82 11.58 6.05
C ARG A 289 -2.26 11.72 7.45
N LEU A 290 -0.95 11.64 7.62
CA LEU A 290 -0.29 11.82 8.90
C LEU A 290 -0.76 13.13 9.53
N LEU A 291 -0.67 14.24 8.80
CA LEU A 291 -1.08 15.56 9.29
C LEU A 291 -2.59 15.61 9.60
N LYS A 292 -3.44 15.01 8.76
CA LYS A 292 -4.88 14.93 9.05
C LYS A 292 -5.17 14.17 10.34
N THR A 293 -4.53 13.03 10.57
CA THR A 293 -4.69 12.21 11.78
C THR A 293 -4.21 12.94 13.03
N VAL A 294 -3.04 13.60 12.95
CA VAL A 294 -2.48 14.38 14.07
C VAL A 294 -3.37 15.57 14.40
N ARG A 295 -3.89 16.30 13.40
CA ARG A 295 -4.84 17.41 13.63
C ARG A 295 -6.10 16.95 14.38
N ALA A 296 -6.58 15.74 14.06
CA ALA A 296 -7.80 15.17 14.60
C ALA A 296 -7.62 14.45 15.95
N ASP A 297 -6.43 14.46 16.56
CA ASP A 297 -6.15 13.83 17.86
C ASP A 297 -6.42 12.31 17.91
N ARG A 298 -6.21 11.63 16.78
CA ARG A 298 -6.53 10.21 16.61
C ARG A 298 -5.36 9.25 16.85
N MET A 299 -4.17 9.79 17.14
CA MET A 299 -2.93 9.04 17.34
C MET A 299 -2.03 9.81 18.32
N PRO A 300 -1.19 9.11 19.12
CA PRO A 300 -0.98 7.66 19.14
C PRO A 300 -2.12 6.88 19.81
N LEU A 301 -2.03 5.54 19.82
CA LEU A 301 -2.90 4.69 20.62
C LEU A 301 -2.21 4.33 21.94
N ASP A 302 -2.97 4.27 23.04
CA ASP A 302 -2.48 3.72 24.32
C ASP A 302 -2.39 2.18 24.30
N ASP A 303 -1.93 1.57 25.39
CA ASP A 303 -1.81 0.11 25.52
C ASP A 303 -3.16 -0.63 25.41
N ALA A 304 -4.27 0.06 25.64
CA ALA A 304 -5.62 -0.46 25.46
C ALA A 304 -6.20 -0.20 24.06
N GLY A 305 -5.43 0.45 23.18
CA GLY A 305 -5.81 0.78 21.81
C GLY A 305 -6.70 2.02 21.68
N ASN A 306 -6.81 2.85 22.71
CA ASN A 306 -7.59 4.09 22.67
C ASN A 306 -6.78 5.23 22.06
N GLU A 307 -7.44 6.08 21.27
CA GLU A 307 -6.84 7.29 20.71
C GLU A 307 -6.43 8.25 21.85
N GLN A 308 -5.15 8.62 21.90
CA GLN A 308 -4.61 9.55 22.87
C GLN A 308 -4.11 10.81 22.14
N PRO A 309 -4.55 12.02 22.55
CA PRO A 309 -4.00 13.24 21.99
C PRO A 309 -2.51 13.37 22.35
N LEU A 310 -1.71 13.81 21.38
CA LEU A 310 -0.32 14.19 21.63
C LEU A 310 -0.24 15.37 22.60
N ASP A 311 0.86 15.45 23.34
CA ASP A 311 1.23 16.66 24.07
C ASP A 311 1.13 17.89 23.13
N PRO A 312 0.51 19.01 23.55
CA PRO A 312 0.28 20.16 22.66
C PRO A 312 1.53 20.73 22.01
N ALA A 313 2.67 20.75 22.72
CA ALA A 313 3.92 21.26 22.16
C ALA A 313 4.47 20.30 21.11
N LEU A 314 4.41 18.98 21.37
CA LEU A 314 4.81 17.95 20.43
C LEU A 314 3.89 17.90 19.19
N LYS A 315 2.57 17.98 19.38
CA LYS A 315 1.58 18.08 18.29
C LYS A 315 1.92 19.24 17.37
N ARG A 316 2.13 20.44 17.94
CA ARG A 316 2.50 21.62 17.15
C ARG A 316 3.80 21.40 16.39
N ALA A 317 4.85 20.91 17.05
CA ALA A 317 6.14 20.69 16.40
C ALA A 317 6.06 19.66 15.26
N LEU A 318 5.24 18.61 15.42
CA LEU A 318 5.00 17.60 14.39
C LEU A 318 4.20 18.15 13.21
N LEU A 319 3.19 18.99 13.47
CA LEU A 319 2.42 19.65 12.42
C LEU A 319 3.26 20.67 11.64
N GLU A 320 4.11 21.44 12.31
CA GLU A 320 5.02 22.40 11.69
C GLU A 320 6.05 21.70 10.78
N SER A 321 6.75 20.69 11.30
CA SER A 321 7.73 19.94 10.49
C SER A 321 7.08 19.14 9.37
N GLY A 322 5.92 18.55 9.63
CA GLY A 322 5.15 17.80 8.64
C GLY A 322 4.62 18.67 7.51
N ALA A 323 4.15 19.88 7.81
CA ALA A 323 3.70 20.83 6.78
C ALA A 323 4.87 21.31 5.91
N ALA A 324 6.03 21.62 6.51
CA ALA A 324 7.22 21.99 5.75
C ALA A 324 7.67 20.85 4.81
N PHE A 325 7.63 19.60 5.28
CA PHE A 325 7.93 18.44 4.46
C PHE A 325 6.89 18.22 3.36
N GLU A 326 5.60 18.36 3.65
CA GLU A 326 4.51 18.24 2.67
C GLU A 326 4.66 19.24 1.51
N GLU A 327 4.94 20.51 1.82
CA GLU A 327 5.17 21.55 0.82
C GLU A 327 6.36 21.23 -0.09
N LEU A 328 7.48 20.77 0.46
CA LEU A 328 8.65 20.38 -0.34
C LEU A 328 8.40 19.12 -1.17
N VAL A 329 7.67 18.14 -0.64
CA VAL A 329 7.27 16.94 -1.41
C VAL A 329 6.41 17.35 -2.60
N LYS A 330 5.49 18.29 -2.38
CA LYS A 330 4.67 18.85 -3.47
C LYS A 330 5.53 19.61 -4.48
N ALA A 331 6.41 20.50 -4.05
CA ALA A 331 7.27 21.27 -4.93
C ALA A 331 8.19 20.38 -5.78
N ALA A 332 8.77 19.33 -5.17
CA ALA A 332 9.59 18.35 -5.87
C ALA A 332 8.78 17.60 -6.94
N LYS A 333 7.56 17.16 -6.61
CA LYS A 333 6.66 16.47 -7.56
C LYS A 333 6.21 17.38 -8.70
N ASP A 334 5.89 18.63 -8.41
CA ASP A 334 5.48 19.63 -9.41
C ASP A 334 6.64 19.94 -10.37
N TRP A 335 7.87 20.04 -9.86
CA TRP A 335 9.07 20.24 -10.67
C TRP A 335 9.34 19.07 -11.63
N GLU A 336 9.17 17.83 -11.16
CA GLU A 336 9.26 16.62 -11.99
C GLU A 336 8.17 16.61 -13.07
N ALA A 337 6.95 17.04 -12.72
CA ALA A 337 5.84 17.09 -13.65
C ALA A 337 6.04 18.12 -14.77
N ALA A 338 6.66 19.27 -14.45
CA ALA A 338 6.91 20.35 -15.40
C ALA A 338 8.04 20.06 -16.42
N ARG A 339 8.82 19.00 -16.22
CA ARG A 339 9.98 18.62 -17.07
C ARG A 339 9.77 17.28 -17.76
N ARG A 340 8.52 16.95 -18.06
CA ARG A 340 8.10 15.69 -18.70
C ARG A 340 8.14 15.74 -20.23
N ASP A 341 8.78 16.75 -20.81
CA ASP A 341 9.02 16.87 -22.26
C ASP A 341 10.32 16.19 -22.68
#